data_AF-A0A963C765-F1
#
_entry.id   AF-A0A963C765-F1
#
_cell.length_a   1.000
_cell.length_b   1.000
_cell.length_c   1.000
_cell.angle_alpha   90.00
_cell.angle_beta   90.00
_cell.angle_gamma   90.00
#
_symmetry.space_group_name_H-M   'P 1'
#
loop_
_entity.id
_entity.type
_entity.pdbx_description
1 polymer ?
#
loop_
_entity_poly.entity_id
_entity_poly.type
_entity_poly.pdbx_seq_one_letter_code
_entity_poly.pdbx_strand_id
1 'polypeptide(L)'
;MKFDAAARLAARPAIAYDDELPVSARRGEIAEAIRKHQVVIVCGETGSGKTTQLPKICLELGRGAHGLIGHTQPRRIAARATAARIAQELKSELGRAVGYKIRFTDRVSPDSYIKLMTDGILLAETQGDPQLRQYDTLIIDEAHERSLNIDFLLGYLKHLLRGGKNARPDL
;
A
#
# COMPACT_ATOMS: atom_id res chain seq x y z
N MET A 1 12.96 -3.02 -9.30
CA MET A 1 12.10 -3.54 -10.40
C MET A 1 11.96 -2.46 -11.44
N LYS A 2 11.95 -2.80 -12.74
CA LYS A 2 11.50 -1.89 -13.79
C LYS A 2 10.01 -2.14 -14.00
N PHE A 3 9.19 -1.11 -13.88
CA PHE A 3 7.75 -1.20 -14.06
C PHE A 3 7.37 -0.55 -15.39
N ASP A 4 6.72 -1.31 -16.27
CA ASP A 4 6.05 -0.77 -17.46
C ASP A 4 4.65 -0.31 -17.06
N ALA A 5 4.49 0.99 -16.83
CA ALA A 5 3.24 1.53 -16.32
C ALA A 5 2.06 1.31 -17.28
N ALA A 6 2.28 1.41 -18.60
CA ALA A 6 1.22 1.25 -19.59
C ALA A 6 0.75 -0.22 -19.62
N ALA A 7 1.69 -1.17 -19.68
CA ALA A 7 1.36 -2.59 -19.63
C ALA A 7 0.67 -2.98 -18.30
N ARG A 8 1.12 -2.43 -17.17
CA ARG A 8 0.54 -2.70 -15.85
C ARG A 8 -0.86 -2.10 -15.69
N LEU A 9 -1.11 -0.89 -16.19
CA LEU A 9 -2.45 -0.31 -16.18
C LEU A 9 -3.43 -1.15 -17.03
N ALA A 10 -2.96 -1.66 -18.19
CA ALA A 10 -3.76 -2.53 -19.05
C ALA A 10 -4.02 -3.92 -18.42
N ALA A 11 -3.06 -4.47 -17.68
CA ALA A 11 -3.14 -5.78 -17.03
C ALA A 11 -3.66 -5.74 -15.58
N ARG A 12 -4.17 -4.59 -15.13
CA ARG A 12 -4.67 -4.40 -13.76
C ARG A 12 -5.88 -5.31 -13.50
N PRO A 13 -5.94 -6.03 -12.36
CA PRO A 13 -7.10 -6.86 -12.04
C PRO A 13 -8.38 -6.02 -11.92
N ALA A 14 -9.51 -6.64 -12.24
CA ALA A 14 -10.82 -6.01 -12.03
C ALA A 14 -11.05 -5.80 -10.52
N ILE A 15 -11.56 -4.63 -10.16
CA ILE A 15 -11.79 -4.23 -8.78
C ILE A 15 -13.29 -4.19 -8.53
N ALA A 16 -13.75 -4.92 -7.53
CA ALA A 16 -15.12 -4.88 -7.03
C ALA A 16 -15.10 -4.43 -5.57
N TYR A 17 -16.11 -3.65 -5.16
CA TYR A 17 -16.26 -3.18 -3.79
C TYR A 17 -17.46 -3.83 -3.13
N ASP A 18 -17.37 -3.98 -1.82
CA ASP A 18 -18.50 -4.30 -0.96
C ASP A 18 -19.07 -2.97 -0.46
N ASP A 19 -20.20 -2.54 -1.03
CA ASP A 19 -20.82 -1.26 -0.73
C ASP A 19 -21.40 -1.18 0.70
N GLU A 20 -21.49 -2.31 1.43
CA GLU A 20 -21.88 -2.32 2.84
C GLU A 20 -20.76 -1.78 3.75
N LEU A 21 -19.51 -1.78 3.29
CA LEU A 21 -18.38 -1.26 4.07
C LEU A 21 -18.35 0.29 4.05
N PRO A 22 -18.22 0.95 5.22
CA PRO A 22 -18.17 2.42 5.29
C PRO A 22 -17.09 3.06 4.39
N VAL A 23 -15.93 2.41 4.23
CA VAL A 23 -14.85 2.91 3.36
C VAL A 23 -15.23 2.84 1.89
N SER A 24 -15.95 1.79 1.45
CA SER A 24 -16.43 1.65 0.07
C SER A 24 -17.45 2.74 -0.28
N ALA A 25 -18.38 3.01 0.64
CA ALA A 25 -19.38 4.07 0.46
C ALA A 25 -18.74 5.47 0.27
N ARG A 26 -17.56 5.69 0.87
CA ARG A 26 -16.79 6.94 0.75
C ARG A 26 -15.65 6.87 -0.27
N ARG A 27 -15.61 5.86 -1.15
CA ARG A 27 -14.50 5.66 -2.10
C ARG A 27 -14.20 6.88 -2.95
N GLY A 28 -15.22 7.62 -3.39
CA GLY A 28 -15.05 8.83 -4.21
C GLY A 28 -14.36 9.95 -3.45
N GLU A 29 -14.77 10.21 -2.20
CA GLU A 29 -14.15 11.19 -1.31
C GLU A 29 -12.68 10.86 -1.04
N ILE A 30 -12.40 9.58 -0.71
CA ILE A 30 -11.05 9.09 -0.45
C ILE A 30 -10.18 9.18 -1.71
N ALA A 31 -10.73 8.80 -2.87
CA ALA A 31 -10.04 8.86 -4.15
C ALA A 31 -9.63 10.30 -4.49
N GLU A 32 -10.54 11.26 -4.30
CA GLU A 32 -10.25 12.68 -4.49
C GLU A 32 -9.18 13.19 -3.53
N ALA A 33 -9.23 12.79 -2.26
CA ALA A 33 -8.19 13.15 -1.30
C ALA A 33 -6.80 12.62 -1.71
N ILE A 34 -6.71 11.36 -2.15
CA ILE A 34 -5.45 10.74 -2.61
C ILE A 34 -4.91 11.40 -3.88
N ARG A 35 -5.78 11.91 -4.77
CA ARG A 35 -5.35 12.67 -5.95
C ARG A 35 -4.78 14.05 -5.58
N LYS A 36 -5.45 14.75 -4.66
CA LYS A 36 -5.14 16.15 -4.32
C LYS A 36 -4.01 16.31 -3.30
N HIS A 37 -3.75 15.28 -2.50
CA HIS A 37 -2.81 15.36 -1.39
C HIS A 37 -1.78 14.24 -1.42
N GLN A 38 -0.52 14.63 -1.27
CA GLN A 38 0.60 13.69 -1.17
C GLN A 38 0.54 12.83 0.11
N VAL A 39 -0.10 13.33 1.17
CA VAL A 39 -0.32 12.61 2.43
C VAL A 39 -1.77 12.77 2.82
N VAL A 40 -2.45 11.65 3.07
CA VAL A 40 -3.84 11.60 3.52
C VAL A 40 -3.90 10.78 4.81
N ILE A 41 -4.59 11.31 5.83
CA ILE A 41 -4.89 10.59 7.06
C ILE A 41 -6.32 10.07 6.94
N VAL A 42 -6.49 8.75 6.96
CA VAL A 42 -7.80 8.10 6.91
C VAL A 42 -8.13 7.54 8.29
N CYS A 43 -9.15 8.11 8.92
CA CYS A 43 -9.66 7.65 10.21
C CYS A 43 -10.98 6.90 10.01
N GLY A 44 -11.18 5.85 10.80
CA GLY A 44 -12.43 5.09 10.84
C GLY A 44 -12.34 3.99 11.88
N GLU A 45 -13.47 3.52 12.39
CA GLU A 45 -13.52 2.47 13.42
C GLU A 45 -12.98 1.13 12.90
N THR A 46 -12.62 0.23 13.81
CA THR A 46 -12.31 -1.16 13.45
C THR A 46 -13.50 -1.80 12.73
N GLY A 47 -13.25 -2.56 11.66
CA GLY A 47 -14.33 -3.14 10.84
C GLY A 47 -14.86 -2.23 9.73
N SER A 48 -14.45 -0.95 9.65
CA SER A 48 -14.84 -0.03 8.57
C SER A 48 -14.34 -0.42 7.16
N GLY A 49 -13.43 -1.40 7.07
CA GLY A 49 -12.87 -1.88 5.81
C GLY A 49 -11.60 -1.17 5.34
N LYS A 50 -11.00 -0.25 6.12
CA LYS A 50 -9.79 0.51 5.72
C LYS A 50 -8.68 -0.39 5.17
N THR A 51 -8.31 -1.40 5.95
CA THR A 51 -7.22 -2.32 5.65
C THR A 51 -7.42 -3.07 4.34
N THR A 52 -8.64 -3.46 3.96
CA THR A 52 -8.86 -4.22 2.73
C THR A 52 -9.20 -3.32 1.53
N GLN A 53 -9.87 -2.18 1.76
CA GLN A 53 -10.40 -1.35 0.68
C GLN A 53 -9.47 -0.23 0.22
N LEU A 54 -8.68 0.38 1.11
CA LEU A 54 -7.72 1.44 0.72
C LEU A 54 -6.72 1.01 -0.37
N PRO A 55 -6.05 -0.15 -0.29
CA PRO A 55 -5.15 -0.58 -1.36
C PRO A 55 -5.87 -0.81 -2.69
N LYS A 56 -7.14 -1.23 -2.67
CA LYS A 56 -7.97 -1.36 -3.88
C LYS A 56 -8.32 0.01 -4.47
N ILE A 57 -8.66 0.99 -3.66
CA ILE A 57 -8.88 2.39 -4.12
C ILE A 57 -7.61 2.95 -4.75
N CYS A 58 -6.45 2.76 -4.11
CA CYS A 58 -5.17 3.13 -4.70
C CYS A 58 -4.95 2.44 -6.06
N LEU A 59 -5.23 1.15 -6.15
CA LEU A 59 -5.13 0.39 -7.40
C LEU A 59 -6.08 0.94 -8.48
N GLU A 60 -7.34 1.29 -8.14
CA GLU A 60 -8.32 1.93 -9.05
C GLU A 60 -7.80 3.26 -9.60
N LEU A 61 -7.09 4.03 -8.78
CA LEU A 61 -6.43 5.28 -9.15
C LEU A 61 -5.19 5.12 -10.05
N GLY A 62 -4.79 3.88 -10.37
CA GLY A 62 -3.61 3.59 -11.18
C GLY A 62 -2.31 3.55 -10.38
N ARG A 63 -2.38 3.60 -9.04
CA ARG A 63 -1.22 3.30 -8.19
C ARG A 63 -0.84 1.82 -8.33
N GLY A 64 0.42 1.49 -8.07
CA GLY A 64 0.95 0.15 -8.34
C GLY A 64 1.45 -0.05 -9.78
N ALA A 65 1.33 0.97 -10.63
CA ALA A 65 1.79 0.94 -12.03
C ALA A 65 3.24 1.44 -12.18
N HIS A 66 3.66 2.42 -11.38
CA HIS A 66 5.02 2.98 -11.41
C HIS A 66 5.91 2.44 -10.28
N GLY A 67 5.32 1.76 -9.31
CA GLY A 67 5.96 1.09 -8.20
C GLY A 67 5.01 0.08 -7.59
N LEU A 68 5.32 -0.41 -6.40
CA LEU A 68 4.38 -1.18 -5.58
C LEU A 68 3.54 -0.23 -4.71
N ILE A 69 2.32 -0.67 -4.39
CA ILE A 69 1.56 -0.18 -3.24
C ILE A 69 2.05 -0.98 -2.03
N GLY A 70 2.90 -0.37 -1.21
CA GLY A 70 3.35 -0.96 0.05
C GLY A 70 2.33 -0.72 1.14
N HIS A 71 1.92 -1.78 1.85
CA HIS A 71 0.93 -1.67 2.91
C HIS A 71 1.45 -2.39 4.16
N THR A 72 1.69 -1.63 5.23
CA THR A 72 2.25 -2.18 6.46
C THR A 72 1.17 -2.66 7.42
N GLN A 73 1.53 -3.64 8.24
CA GLN A 73 0.75 -4.17 9.36
C GLN A 73 1.70 -4.45 10.54
N PRO A 74 1.33 -4.19 11.79
CA PRO A 74 2.22 -4.38 12.94
C PRO A 74 2.56 -5.87 13.16
N ARG A 75 1.67 -6.78 12.76
CA ARG A 75 1.76 -8.22 13.04
C ARG A 75 1.91 -9.03 11.76
N ARG A 76 2.79 -10.05 11.79
CA ARG A 76 3.02 -10.94 10.65
C ARG A 76 1.77 -11.69 10.18
N ILE A 77 0.98 -12.18 11.14
CA ILE A 77 -0.25 -12.92 10.86
C ILE A 77 -1.27 -11.99 10.18
N ALA A 78 -1.41 -10.75 10.66
CA ALA A 78 -2.26 -9.74 10.04
C ALA A 78 -1.80 -9.41 8.62
N ALA A 79 -0.50 -9.14 8.40
CA ALA A 79 0.04 -8.90 7.05
C ALA A 79 -0.32 -10.03 6.06
N ARG A 80 -0.11 -11.29 6.46
CA ARG A 80 -0.43 -12.46 5.62
C ARG A 80 -1.93 -12.62 5.40
N ALA A 81 -2.74 -12.49 6.45
CA ALA A 81 -4.20 -12.64 6.38
C ALA A 81 -4.83 -11.55 5.50
N THR A 82 -4.40 -10.30 5.68
CA THR A 82 -4.83 -9.17 4.84
C THR A 82 -4.44 -9.38 3.38
N ALA A 83 -3.21 -9.84 3.10
CA ALA A 83 -2.80 -10.14 1.73
C ALA A 83 -3.69 -11.21 1.07
N ALA A 84 -3.96 -12.30 1.80
CA ALA A 84 -4.83 -13.36 1.32
C ALA A 84 -6.26 -12.87 1.06
N ARG A 85 -6.80 -12.02 1.95
CA ARG A 85 -8.13 -11.44 1.80
C ARG A 85 -8.23 -10.52 0.58
N ILE A 86 -7.28 -9.60 0.39
CA ILE A 86 -7.28 -8.69 -0.76
C ILE A 86 -7.09 -9.48 -2.06
N ALA A 87 -6.23 -10.51 -2.07
CA ALA A 87 -6.06 -11.39 -3.24
C ALA A 87 -7.39 -12.06 -3.63
N GLN A 88 -8.11 -12.60 -2.64
CA GLN A 88 -9.43 -13.19 -2.83
C GLN A 88 -10.45 -12.19 -3.39
N GLU A 89 -10.51 -10.98 -2.82
CA GLU A 89 -11.42 -9.92 -3.30
C GLU A 89 -11.10 -9.47 -4.74
N LEU A 90 -9.82 -9.48 -5.12
CA LEU A 90 -9.36 -9.19 -6.48
C LEU A 90 -9.40 -10.40 -7.42
N LYS A 91 -9.93 -11.55 -6.95
CA LYS A 91 -9.98 -12.81 -7.70
C LYS A 91 -8.61 -13.21 -8.28
N SER A 92 -7.54 -12.93 -7.52
CA SER A 92 -6.15 -13.24 -7.86
C SER A 92 -5.61 -14.31 -6.92
N GLU A 93 -4.70 -15.13 -7.43
CA GLU A 93 -3.86 -15.97 -6.58
C GLU A 93 -2.97 -15.10 -5.66
N LEU A 94 -2.79 -15.53 -4.41
CA LEU A 94 -1.86 -14.90 -3.49
C LEU A 94 -0.42 -15.07 -3.98
N GLY A 95 0.26 -13.95 -4.22
CA GLY A 95 1.60 -13.87 -4.80
C GLY A 95 1.62 -13.41 -6.25
N ARG A 96 0.47 -13.37 -6.94
CA ARG A 96 0.29 -12.67 -8.22
C ARG A 96 0.07 -11.18 -7.95
N ALA A 97 -1.15 -10.66 -8.11
CA ALA A 97 -1.43 -9.23 -7.99
C ALA A 97 -1.22 -8.68 -6.57
N VAL A 98 -1.37 -9.52 -5.56
CA VAL A 98 -1.17 -9.19 -4.14
C VAL A 98 -0.16 -10.17 -3.56
N GLY A 99 0.95 -9.67 -3.04
CA GLY A 99 1.97 -10.47 -2.35
C GLY A 99 2.15 -10.00 -0.91
N TYR A 100 2.96 -10.75 -0.15
CA TYR A 100 3.40 -10.29 1.16
C TYR A 100 4.86 -10.62 1.44
N LYS A 101 5.47 -9.81 2.31
CA LYS A 101 6.81 -10.02 2.82
C LYS A 101 6.85 -9.82 4.34
N ILE A 102 7.17 -10.89 5.04
CA ILE A 102 7.37 -10.90 6.49
C ILE A 102 8.75 -11.49 6.77
N ARG A 103 9.21 -11.42 8.02
CA ARG A 103 10.50 -12.02 8.37
C ARG A 103 10.51 -13.51 7.99
N PHE A 104 11.53 -13.91 7.24
CA PHE A 104 11.74 -15.27 6.73
C PHE A 104 10.77 -15.76 5.65
N THR A 105 9.86 -14.91 5.13
CA THR A 105 8.94 -15.34 4.07
C THR A 105 8.67 -14.18 3.12
N ASP A 106 8.95 -14.41 1.84
CA ASP A 106 8.64 -13.49 0.75
C ASP A 106 7.80 -14.23 -0.30
N ARG A 107 6.63 -13.68 -0.61
CA ARG A 107 5.72 -14.15 -1.65
C ARG A 107 5.31 -13.01 -2.59
N VAL A 108 6.20 -12.04 -2.81
CA VAL A 108 6.00 -10.99 -3.80
C VAL A 108 6.56 -11.47 -5.15
N SER A 109 5.86 -11.20 -6.24
CA SER A 109 6.32 -11.47 -7.60
C SER A 109 6.48 -10.19 -8.42
N PRO A 110 7.11 -10.24 -9.60
CA PRO A 110 7.14 -9.09 -10.52
C PRO A 110 5.76 -8.58 -10.94
N ASP A 111 4.75 -9.45 -10.90
CA ASP A 111 3.35 -9.12 -11.25
C ASP A 111 2.59 -8.48 -10.08
N SER A 112 3.16 -8.45 -8.87
CA SER A 112 2.50 -7.85 -7.71
C SER A 112 2.33 -6.35 -7.89
N TYR A 113 1.13 -5.87 -7.58
CA TYR A 113 0.80 -4.46 -7.46
C TYR A 113 0.83 -4.05 -6.00
N ILE A 114 0.32 -4.90 -5.12
CA ILE A 114 0.18 -4.65 -3.69
C ILE A 114 1.13 -5.58 -2.93
N LYS A 115 1.92 -5.01 -2.03
CA LYS A 115 2.81 -5.74 -1.13
C LYS A 115 2.43 -5.46 0.32
N LEU A 116 1.90 -6.48 0.98
CA LEU A 116 1.67 -6.45 2.42
C LEU A 116 2.97 -6.78 3.15
N MET A 117 3.29 -6.06 4.21
CA MET A 117 4.50 -6.34 4.97
C MET A 117 4.36 -5.92 6.42
N THR A 118 5.28 -6.37 7.27
CA THR A 118 5.38 -5.78 8.61
C THR A 118 6.10 -4.44 8.60
N ASP A 119 5.81 -3.58 9.56
CA ASP A 119 6.52 -2.30 9.74
C ASP A 119 8.05 -2.49 9.74
N GLY A 120 8.52 -3.49 10.48
CA GLY A 120 9.96 -3.81 10.53
C GLY A 120 10.56 -4.26 9.20
N ILE A 121 9.76 -4.78 8.26
CA ILE A 121 10.23 -5.11 6.91
C ILE A 121 10.39 -3.84 6.09
N LEU A 122 9.41 -2.93 6.13
CA LEU A 122 9.55 -1.64 5.45
C LEU A 122 10.74 -0.86 6.00
N LEU A 123 10.90 -0.83 7.33
CA LEU A 123 12.02 -0.15 7.98
C LEU A 123 13.37 -0.77 7.56
N ALA A 124 13.48 -2.10 7.52
CA ALA A 124 14.69 -2.77 7.05
C ALA A 124 15.00 -2.44 5.58
N GLU A 125 13.98 -2.30 4.72
CA GLU A 125 14.17 -1.95 3.32
C GLU A 125 14.72 -0.54 3.11
N THR A 126 14.53 0.38 4.08
CA THR A 126 15.14 1.72 4.02
C THR A 126 16.67 1.68 4.05
N GLN A 127 17.29 0.60 4.54
CA GLN A 127 18.75 0.45 4.54
C GLN A 127 19.31 0.20 3.14
N GLY A 128 18.58 -0.56 2.31
CA GLY A 128 18.99 -0.89 0.94
C GLY A 128 18.39 0.03 -0.12
N ASP A 129 17.22 0.62 0.15
CA ASP A 129 16.54 1.59 -0.70
C ASP A 129 16.11 2.81 0.14
N PRO A 130 17.06 3.73 0.45
CA PRO A 130 16.76 4.88 1.31
C PRO A 130 15.68 5.81 0.77
N GLN A 131 15.45 5.80 -0.54
CA GLN A 131 14.41 6.64 -1.16
C GLN A 131 13.11 5.88 -1.39
N LEU A 132 13.05 4.61 -0.98
CA LEU A 132 11.90 3.73 -1.12
C LEU A 132 11.35 3.73 -2.56
N ARG A 133 12.24 3.81 -3.55
CA ARG A 133 11.92 3.95 -4.99
C ARG A 133 11.14 2.79 -5.56
N GLN A 134 11.18 1.63 -4.92
CA GLN A 134 10.34 0.51 -5.30
C GLN A 134 8.83 0.76 -5.09
N TYR A 135 8.45 1.76 -4.29
CA TYR A 135 7.06 2.09 -3.99
C TYR A 135 6.63 3.39 -4.67
N ASP A 136 5.44 3.38 -5.26
CA ASP A 136 4.76 4.62 -5.67
C ASP A 136 3.75 5.11 -4.64
N THR A 137 3.33 4.22 -3.73
CA THR A 137 2.33 4.47 -2.70
C THR A 137 2.67 3.67 -1.46
N LEU A 138 2.55 4.29 -0.29
CA LEU A 138 2.69 3.64 1.01
C LEU A 138 1.44 3.86 1.86
N ILE A 139 0.91 2.77 2.42
CA ILE A 139 -0.18 2.75 3.38
C ILE A 139 0.39 2.27 4.70
N ILE A 140 0.42 3.15 5.70
CA ILE A 140 0.86 2.82 7.06
C ILE A 140 -0.40 2.54 7.89
N ASP A 141 -0.72 1.26 8.04
CA ASP A 141 -1.94 0.84 8.73
C ASP A 141 -1.71 0.72 10.24
N GLU A 142 -2.80 0.70 11.00
CA GLU A 142 -2.75 0.53 12.46
C GLU A 142 -1.81 1.55 13.14
N ALA A 143 -1.64 2.74 12.55
CA ALA A 143 -0.75 3.79 13.07
C ALA A 143 -1.11 4.26 14.49
N HIS A 144 -2.29 3.88 14.97
CA HIS A 144 -2.75 4.13 16.32
C HIS A 144 -2.13 3.17 17.36
N GLU A 145 -1.55 2.03 16.97
CA GLU A 145 -0.88 1.09 17.90
C GLU A 145 0.40 1.67 18.54
N ARG A 146 0.83 2.89 18.14
CA ARG A 146 1.97 3.65 18.69
C ARG A 146 3.20 2.77 18.97
N SER A 147 3.55 1.94 18.00
CA SER A 147 4.74 1.11 18.08
C SER A 147 5.98 1.93 17.72
N LEU A 148 7.12 1.60 18.32
CA LEU A 148 8.40 2.25 18.02
C LEU A 148 8.75 2.18 16.52
N ASN A 149 8.40 1.07 15.85
CA ASN A 149 8.62 0.91 14.41
C ASN A 149 7.77 1.90 13.61
N ILE A 150 6.50 2.09 13.98
CA ILE A 150 5.60 3.05 13.33
C ILE A 150 6.14 4.47 13.52
N ASP A 151 6.56 4.84 14.73
CA ASP A 151 7.11 6.17 15.01
C ASP A 151 8.36 6.46 14.18
N PHE A 152 9.29 5.49 14.09
CA PHE A 152 10.46 5.61 13.23
C PHE A 152 10.11 5.72 11.76
N LEU A 153 9.18 4.89 11.26
CA LEU A 153 8.72 4.95 9.88
C LEU A 153 8.10 6.32 9.56
N LEU A 154 7.22 6.84 10.41
CA LEU A 154 6.59 8.15 10.20
C LEU A 154 7.63 9.28 10.23
N GLY A 155 8.61 9.22 11.15
CA GLY A 155 9.74 10.15 11.19
C GLY A 155 10.58 10.10 9.90
N TYR A 156 10.88 8.89 9.42
CA TYR A 156 11.65 8.66 8.20
C TYR A 156 10.91 9.17 6.96
N LEU A 157 9.64 8.82 6.80
CA LEU A 157 8.80 9.28 5.70
C LEU A 157 8.67 10.80 5.70
N LYS A 158 8.48 11.43 6.87
CA LYS A 158 8.47 12.89 7.00
C LYS A 158 9.78 13.52 6.51
N HIS A 159 10.93 12.88 6.77
CA HIS A 159 12.22 13.34 6.25
C HIS A 159 12.29 13.21 4.72
N LEU A 160 11.87 12.07 4.15
CA LEU A 160 11.84 11.86 2.70
C LEU A 160 10.96 12.88 1.98
N LEU A 161 9.78 13.17 2.52
CA LEU A 161 8.84 14.15 1.96
C LEU A 161 9.43 15.57 1.95
N ARG A 162 10.28 15.92 2.92
CA ARG A 162 10.98 17.23 2.96
C ARG A 162 12.06 17.35 1.89
N GLY A 163 12.82 16.28 1.65
CA GLY A 163 13.79 16.22 0.55
C GLY A 163 13.15 16.19 -0.84
N GLY A 164 11.87 15.80 -0.90
CA GLY A 164 11.09 15.63 -2.13
C GLY A 164 10.60 16.90 -2.82
N LYS A 165 10.78 18.11 -2.24
CA LYS A 165 10.40 19.37 -2.90
C LYS A 165 11.17 19.63 -4.22
N ASN A 166 12.22 18.86 -4.52
CA ASN A 166 12.97 18.88 -5.78
C ASN A 166 12.94 17.54 -6.55
N ALA A 167 12.08 16.57 -6.22
CA ALA A 167 12.18 15.21 -6.76
C ALA A 167 10.83 14.64 -7.25
N ARG A 168 10.27 15.28 -8.28
CA ARG A 168 9.53 14.70 -9.43
C ARG A 168 8.74 15.81 -10.16
N PRO A 169 9.35 16.51 -11.12
CA PRO A 169 8.65 17.46 -11.98
C PRO A 169 7.82 16.79 -13.10
N ASP A 170 7.70 15.47 -13.09
CA ASP A 170 7.20 14.63 -14.19
C ASP A 170 6.02 13.70 -13.80
N LEU A 171 5.16 14.13 -12.88
CA LEU A 171 3.79 13.63 -12.74
C LEU A 171 2.77 14.76 -12.90
#